data_AF-A0A1V2PGW8-F1
#
_entry.id   AF-A0A1V2PGW8-F1
#
_cell.length_a   1.000
_cell.length_b   1.000
_cell.length_c   1.000
_cell.angle_alpha   90.00
_cell.angle_beta   90.00
_cell.angle_gamma   90.00
#
_symmetry.space_group_name_H-M   'P 1'
#
loop_
_entity.id
_entity.type
_entity.pdbx_description
1 polymer ?
#
loop_
_entity_poly.entity_id
_entity_poly.type
_entity_poly.pdbx_seq_one_letter_code
_entity_poly.pdbx_strand_id
1 'polypeptide(L)'
;MFGDPYLVRHEGADIDALIAEHERTPERAEQMLRAGVADHDHVAVESLGALARLGRAPSDTVALLRSTLASAHGVFRVRTAQVLCELTGVEEYVSEVAAVLEGFGHWSERIDAAIALRALPITPRSLAALHRGMLDPEPLVRHHSGKGLLGLAGRQSEPTVDGEDQAAWRPAADELLGAFAERTAGIHGDQASLAVELGPADYAAPYHRVARVYLAGTRLSGVDRQHVPTLRNIGVYTTYPDRAPGYPNLRVTLEQLGFDGLPESVALDDKATAATMDAVAAALDFDFDVSRWCAAEILIGDRSRFALEIGPADPDGAQLRACTVWLDGRIVTPFDNVAYVPQFAHSLRLDVDRYRAGQLPDFAHWGPTTDDLSAELLPDGMLQYRLRSQIDGVGDREGAVRLSVGEIVAVLERAVDVFDA
;
A
#
# COMPACT_ATOMS: atom_id res chain seq x y z
N MET A 1 -2.57 -3.05 34.90
CA MET A 1 -3.59 -3.83 34.19
C MET A 1 -4.70 -4.25 35.15
N PHE A 2 -5.93 -4.31 34.66
CA PHE A 2 -7.09 -4.80 35.41
C PHE A 2 -7.23 -6.31 35.14
N GLY A 3 -7.46 -7.10 36.19
CA GLY A 3 -7.52 -8.57 36.08
C GLY A 3 -6.25 -9.28 36.53
N ASP A 4 -6.28 -10.61 36.41
CA ASP A 4 -5.15 -11.48 36.76
C ASP A 4 -4.02 -11.37 35.71
N PRO A 5 -2.74 -11.15 36.10
CA PRO A 5 -1.65 -10.95 35.15
C PRO A 5 -1.40 -12.11 34.18
N TYR A 6 -1.69 -13.35 34.59
CA TYR A 6 -1.55 -14.51 33.72
C TYR A 6 -2.70 -14.53 32.70
N LEU A 7 -3.94 -14.35 33.15
CA LEU A 7 -5.08 -14.29 32.24
C LEU A 7 -4.97 -13.12 31.27
N VAL A 8 -4.58 -11.94 31.74
CA VAL A 8 -4.46 -10.77 30.87
C VAL A 8 -3.40 -10.97 29.78
N ARG A 9 -2.32 -11.70 30.10
CA ARG A 9 -1.30 -12.06 29.12
C ARG A 9 -1.78 -13.04 28.05
N HIS A 10 -2.77 -13.88 28.36
CA HIS A 10 -3.23 -14.95 27.47
C HIS A 10 -4.56 -14.65 26.77
N GLU A 11 -5.42 -13.85 27.40
CA GLU A 11 -6.82 -13.63 27.02
C GLU A 11 -7.13 -12.16 26.74
N GLY A 12 -6.18 -11.25 27.00
CA GLY A 12 -6.36 -9.81 26.81
C GLY A 12 -6.97 -9.11 28.02
N ALA A 13 -7.42 -7.86 27.83
CA ALA A 13 -7.95 -7.04 28.93
C ALA A 13 -9.19 -7.67 29.60
N ASP A 14 -9.22 -7.71 30.94
CA ASP A 14 -10.43 -8.01 31.71
C ASP A 14 -11.36 -6.78 31.68
N ILE A 15 -12.24 -6.75 30.67
CA ILE A 15 -13.13 -5.62 30.42
C ILE A 15 -14.15 -5.43 31.54
N ASP A 16 -14.62 -6.51 32.16
CA ASP A 16 -15.60 -6.43 33.24
C ASP A 16 -14.96 -5.81 34.50
N ALA A 17 -13.75 -6.23 34.86
CA ALA A 17 -13.00 -5.63 35.95
C ALA A 17 -12.65 -4.16 35.67
N LEU A 18 -12.29 -3.82 34.42
CA LEU A 18 -12.05 -2.45 33.99
C LEU A 18 -13.31 -1.58 34.16
N ILE A 19 -14.47 -2.06 33.70
CA ILE A 19 -15.74 -1.33 33.78
C ILE A 19 -16.10 -1.08 35.25
N ALA A 20 -16.04 -2.12 36.09
CA ALA A 20 -16.34 -2.02 37.52
C ALA A 20 -15.41 -1.01 38.23
N GLU A 21 -14.12 -1.02 37.89
CA GLU A 21 -13.16 -0.09 38.47
C GLU A 21 -13.35 1.35 37.97
N HIS A 22 -13.70 1.53 36.69
CA HIS A 22 -14.02 2.84 36.13
C HIS A 22 -15.31 3.43 36.73
N GLU A 23 -16.33 2.61 37.01
CA GLU A 23 -17.54 3.06 37.71
C GLU A 23 -17.27 3.45 39.17
N ARG A 24 -16.34 2.75 39.83
CA ARG A 24 -15.97 3.00 41.22
C ARG A 24 -15.07 4.23 41.37
N THR A 25 -14.05 4.35 40.51
CA THR A 25 -13.01 5.39 40.56
C THR A 25 -12.49 5.72 39.15
N PRO A 26 -13.21 6.54 38.37
CA PRO A 26 -12.89 6.79 36.96
C PRO A 26 -11.51 7.44 36.78
N GLU A 27 -11.17 8.44 37.59
CA GLU A 27 -9.87 9.13 37.55
C GLU A 27 -8.68 8.18 37.71
N ARG A 28 -8.79 7.21 38.63
CA ARG A 28 -7.76 6.20 38.86
C ARG A 28 -7.65 5.26 37.66
N ALA A 29 -8.79 4.79 37.14
CA ALA A 29 -8.80 3.91 35.99
C ALA A 29 -8.15 4.58 34.77
N GLU A 30 -8.51 5.84 34.51
CA GLU A 30 -7.91 6.63 33.43
C GLU A 30 -6.41 6.88 33.63
N GLN A 31 -5.97 7.21 34.84
CA GLN A 31 -4.55 7.42 35.12
C GLN A 31 -3.74 6.14 34.87
N MET A 32 -4.27 4.98 35.27
CA MET A 32 -3.64 3.68 35.01
C MET A 32 -3.57 3.36 33.53
N LEU A 33 -4.63 3.64 32.75
CA LEU A 33 -4.62 3.45 31.31
C LEU A 33 -3.63 4.38 30.60
N ARG A 34 -3.57 5.66 30.99
CA ARG A 34 -2.59 6.61 30.44
C ARG A 34 -1.15 6.17 30.74
N ALA A 35 -0.88 5.67 31.95
CA ALA A 35 0.42 5.12 32.29
C ALA A 35 0.76 3.90 31.43
N GLY A 36 -0.18 2.96 31.24
CA GLY A 36 0.02 1.80 30.37
C GLY A 36 0.29 2.19 28.91
N VAL A 37 -0.43 3.18 28.38
CA VAL A 37 -0.17 3.71 27.02
C VAL A 37 1.22 4.33 26.92
N ALA A 38 1.68 5.04 27.95
CA ALA A 38 3.03 5.61 27.99
C ALA A 38 4.14 4.53 28.07
N ASP A 39 3.82 3.38 28.66
CA ASP A 39 4.70 2.20 28.75
C ASP A 39 4.56 1.24 27.53
N HIS A 40 3.88 1.67 26.46
CA HIS A 40 3.59 0.88 25.25
C HIS A 40 2.86 -0.45 25.52
N ASP A 41 2.00 -0.48 26.54
CA ASP A 41 1.14 -1.62 26.86
C ASP A 41 -0.09 -1.67 25.93
N HIS A 42 -0.14 -2.68 25.05
CA HIS A 42 -1.23 -2.86 24.11
C HIS A 42 -2.58 -3.15 24.79
N VAL A 43 -2.57 -3.74 25.98
CA VAL A 43 -3.79 -4.03 26.76
C VAL A 43 -4.43 -2.74 27.26
N ALA A 44 -3.63 -1.72 27.57
CA ALA A 44 -4.13 -0.40 27.95
C ALA A 44 -4.86 0.27 26.78
N VAL A 45 -4.37 0.09 25.54
CA VAL A 45 -5.01 0.58 24.32
C VAL A 45 -6.33 -0.15 24.05
N GLU A 46 -6.35 -1.48 24.15
CA GLU A 46 -7.57 -2.28 24.01
C GLU A 46 -8.64 -1.87 25.04
N SER A 47 -8.21 -1.64 26.28
CA SER A 47 -9.05 -1.16 27.37
C SER A 47 -9.66 0.21 27.08
N LEU A 48 -8.88 1.16 26.55
CA LEU A 48 -9.38 2.46 26.11
C LEU A 48 -10.41 2.31 24.97
N GLY A 49 -10.14 1.45 23.99
CA GLY A 49 -11.09 1.13 22.92
C GLY A 49 -12.40 0.55 23.46
N ALA A 50 -12.34 -0.34 24.45
CA ALA A 50 -13.53 -0.90 25.09
C ALA A 50 -14.35 0.16 25.83
N LEU A 51 -13.71 1.04 26.61
CA LEU A 51 -14.40 2.16 27.27
C LEU A 51 -15.01 3.12 26.24
N ALA A 52 -14.31 3.37 25.13
CA ALA A 52 -14.78 4.29 24.10
C ALA A 52 -16.02 3.76 23.39
N ARG A 53 -16.10 2.45 23.10
CA ARG A 53 -17.31 1.79 22.57
C ARG A 53 -18.52 1.91 23.52
N LEU A 54 -18.28 2.09 24.81
CA LEU A 54 -19.31 2.34 25.82
C LEU A 54 -19.61 3.84 26.04
N GLY A 55 -18.96 4.75 25.32
CA GLY A 55 -19.08 6.19 25.52
C GLY A 55 -18.47 6.69 26.83
N ARG A 56 -17.50 5.95 27.38
CA ARG A 56 -16.89 6.18 28.70
C ARG A 56 -15.39 6.51 28.65
N ALA A 57 -14.77 6.48 27.47
CA ALA A 57 -13.36 6.83 27.35
C ALA A 57 -13.14 8.34 27.57
N PRO A 58 -11.94 8.73 28.04
CA PRO A 58 -11.53 10.13 28.10
C PRO A 58 -11.70 10.85 26.76
N SER A 59 -12.12 12.11 26.77
CA SER A 59 -12.35 12.90 25.55
C SER A 59 -11.08 13.15 24.72
N ASP A 60 -9.91 13.05 25.35
CA ASP A 60 -8.58 13.19 24.73
C ASP A 60 -8.00 11.85 24.20
N THR A 61 -8.73 10.73 24.31
CA THR A 61 -8.24 9.38 23.93
C THR A 61 -7.68 9.34 22.51
N VAL A 62 -8.38 9.93 21.53
CA VAL A 62 -7.90 9.96 20.13
C VAL A 62 -6.60 10.75 19.99
N ALA A 63 -6.48 11.89 20.67
CA ALA A 63 -5.28 12.71 20.63
C ALA A 63 -4.09 11.99 21.27
N LEU A 64 -4.32 11.33 22.41
CA LEU A 64 -3.32 10.51 23.09
C LEU A 64 -2.80 9.40 22.17
N LEU A 65 -3.69 8.56 21.63
CA LEU A 65 -3.31 7.43 20.79
C LEU A 65 -2.61 7.85 19.49
N ARG A 66 -3.02 8.97 18.88
CA ARG A 66 -2.33 9.53 17.70
C ARG A 66 -0.90 9.92 18.04
N SER A 67 -0.67 10.55 19.19
CA SER A 67 0.67 10.98 19.59
C SER A 67 1.61 9.79 19.84
N THR A 68 1.09 8.66 20.32
CA THR A 68 1.90 7.47 20.62
C THR A 68 2.17 6.61 19.38
N LEU A 69 1.25 6.61 18.40
CA LEU A 69 1.36 5.80 17.18
C LEU A 69 2.70 6.00 16.44
N ALA A 70 3.22 7.23 16.39
CA ALA A 70 4.49 7.53 15.71
C ALA A 70 5.69 6.75 16.26
N SER A 71 5.65 6.40 17.55
CA SER A 71 6.69 5.60 18.23
C SER A 71 6.32 4.13 18.38
N ALA A 72 5.12 3.74 17.95
CA ALA A 72 4.57 2.42 18.20
C ALA A 72 5.20 1.36 17.26
N HIS A 73 5.40 0.17 17.82
CA HIS A 73 5.87 -1.00 17.08
C HIS A 73 5.10 -2.27 17.51
N GLY A 74 5.21 -3.33 16.71
CA GLY A 74 4.64 -4.64 17.00
C GLY A 74 3.14 -4.62 17.34
N VAL A 75 2.75 -5.44 18.32
CA VAL A 75 1.36 -5.56 18.79
C VAL A 75 0.78 -4.23 19.27
N PHE A 76 1.59 -3.39 19.93
CA PHE A 76 1.15 -2.07 20.39
C PHE A 76 0.74 -1.17 19.22
N ARG A 77 1.49 -1.18 18.12
CA ARG A 77 1.12 -0.46 16.89
C ARG A 77 -0.17 -1.00 16.30
N VAL A 78 -0.31 -2.32 16.19
CA VAL A 78 -1.52 -2.98 15.68
C VAL A 78 -2.76 -2.53 16.47
N ARG A 79 -2.73 -2.65 17.80
CA ARG A 79 -3.88 -2.28 18.64
C ARG A 79 -4.15 -0.78 18.65
N THR A 80 -3.11 0.04 18.65
CA THR A 80 -3.26 1.51 18.58
C THR A 80 -3.93 1.93 17.28
N ALA A 81 -3.46 1.41 16.15
CA ALA A 81 -4.04 1.69 14.84
C ALA A 81 -5.47 1.14 14.72
N GLN A 82 -5.71 -0.08 15.19
CA GLN A 82 -7.04 -0.68 15.19
C GLN A 82 -8.05 0.17 15.98
N VAL A 83 -7.74 0.52 17.22
CA VAL A 83 -8.62 1.35 18.07
C VAL A 83 -8.81 2.74 17.45
N LEU A 84 -7.76 3.36 16.90
CA LEU A 84 -7.90 4.64 16.20
C LEU A 84 -8.85 4.53 15.00
N CYS A 85 -8.74 3.47 14.19
CA CYS A 85 -9.63 3.23 13.06
C CYS A 85 -11.09 3.10 13.52
N GLU A 86 -11.34 2.30 14.56
CA GLU A 86 -12.68 2.10 15.12
C GLU A 86 -13.28 3.41 15.67
N LEU A 87 -12.47 4.26 16.31
CA LEU A 87 -12.96 5.51 16.92
C LEU A 87 -13.17 6.65 15.93
N THR A 88 -12.39 6.71 14.85
CA THR A 88 -12.43 7.83 13.92
C THR A 88 -13.01 7.47 12.55
N GLY A 89 -13.13 6.18 12.22
CA GLY A 89 -13.50 5.71 10.90
C GLY A 89 -12.49 6.05 9.80
N VAL A 90 -11.25 6.38 10.18
CA VAL A 90 -10.21 6.81 9.23
C VAL A 90 -9.47 5.57 8.71
N GLU A 91 -9.51 5.35 7.40
CA GLU A 91 -8.93 4.18 6.74
C GLU A 91 -7.40 4.17 6.75
N GLU A 92 -6.74 5.31 6.92
CA GLU A 92 -5.28 5.41 6.99
C GLU A 92 -4.67 4.51 8.10
N TYR A 93 -5.41 4.31 9.19
CA TYR A 93 -4.98 3.41 10.26
C TYR A 93 -5.03 1.93 9.87
N VAL A 94 -5.76 1.56 8.82
CA VAL A 94 -5.68 0.20 8.25
C VAL A 94 -4.29 -0.02 7.64
N SER A 95 -3.69 1.00 7.03
CA SER A 95 -2.34 0.95 6.48
C SER A 95 -1.27 0.67 7.53
N GLU A 96 -1.48 1.16 8.74
CA GLU A 96 -0.58 0.95 9.88
C GLU A 96 -0.58 -0.51 10.34
N VAL A 97 -1.76 -1.13 10.44
CA VAL A 97 -1.88 -2.56 10.76
C VAL A 97 -1.30 -3.41 9.63
N ALA A 98 -1.63 -3.06 8.38
CA ALA A 98 -1.14 -3.74 7.19
C ALA A 98 0.40 -3.69 7.08
N ALA A 99 1.03 -2.58 7.49
CA ALA A 99 2.48 -2.44 7.54
C ALA A 99 3.13 -3.38 8.56
N VAL A 100 2.46 -3.68 9.68
CA VAL A 100 2.97 -4.67 10.65
C VAL A 100 2.94 -6.07 10.05
N LEU A 101 1.85 -6.47 9.38
CA LEU A 101 1.74 -7.79 8.74
C LEU A 101 2.84 -8.01 7.69
N GLU A 102 3.12 -7.00 6.87
CA GLU A 102 4.15 -7.08 5.82
C GLU A 102 5.58 -6.89 6.33
N GLY A 103 5.75 -6.47 7.58
CA GLY A 103 7.07 -6.21 8.16
C GLY A 103 7.85 -7.50 8.44
N PHE A 104 9.10 -7.31 8.87
CA PHE A 104 9.97 -8.39 9.36
C PHE A 104 9.94 -8.52 10.89
N GLY A 105 8.85 -8.06 11.51
CA GLY A 105 8.64 -8.15 12.95
C GLY A 105 8.52 -9.60 13.43
N HIS A 106 8.37 -9.76 14.75
CA HIS A 106 8.18 -11.10 15.31
C HIS A 106 6.88 -11.70 14.77
N TRP A 107 6.87 -13.00 14.47
CA TRP A 107 5.73 -13.64 13.82
C TRP A 107 4.39 -13.44 14.56
N SER A 108 4.42 -13.35 15.89
CA SER A 108 3.21 -13.10 16.70
C SER A 108 2.59 -11.73 16.41
N GLU A 109 3.41 -10.70 16.15
CA GLU A 109 2.94 -9.35 15.80
C GLU A 109 2.22 -9.36 14.45
N ARG A 110 2.73 -10.17 13.52
CA ARG A 110 2.15 -10.35 12.18
C ARG A 110 0.86 -11.15 12.23
N ILE A 111 0.76 -12.15 13.11
CA ILE A 111 -0.52 -12.82 13.41
C ILE A 111 -1.54 -11.81 13.94
N ASP A 112 -1.17 -10.99 14.93
CA ASP A 112 -2.06 -9.99 15.50
C ASP A 112 -2.54 -8.99 14.45
N ALA A 113 -1.66 -8.59 13.52
CA ALA A 113 -2.01 -7.76 12.38
C ALA A 113 -3.00 -8.45 11.44
N ALA A 114 -2.75 -9.71 11.05
CA ALA A 114 -3.65 -10.48 10.19
C ALA A 114 -5.05 -10.67 10.83
N ILE A 115 -5.10 -10.91 12.14
CA ILE A 115 -6.35 -11.00 12.91
C ILE A 115 -7.06 -9.64 12.92
N ALA A 116 -6.34 -8.56 13.20
CA ALA A 116 -6.91 -7.22 13.27
C ALA A 116 -7.50 -6.76 11.92
N LEU A 117 -6.80 -7.02 10.80
CA LEU A 117 -7.27 -6.65 9.46
C LEU A 117 -8.62 -7.28 9.10
N ARG A 118 -8.95 -8.45 9.65
CA ARG A 118 -10.27 -9.07 9.45
C ARG A 118 -11.42 -8.26 10.05
N ALA A 119 -11.15 -7.52 11.13
CA ALA A 119 -12.14 -6.73 11.85
C ALA A 119 -12.23 -5.26 11.38
N LEU A 120 -11.30 -4.83 10.53
CA LEU A 120 -11.21 -3.46 10.04
C LEU A 120 -11.93 -3.27 8.69
N PRO A 121 -12.24 -2.02 8.29
CA PRO A 121 -12.77 -1.74 6.97
C PRO A 121 -11.90 -2.33 5.86
N ILE A 122 -12.56 -2.91 4.84
CA ILE A 122 -11.88 -3.48 3.69
C ILE A 122 -11.32 -2.34 2.84
N THR A 123 -10.00 -2.25 2.83
CA THR A 123 -9.24 -1.36 1.96
C THR A 123 -8.42 -2.19 0.98
N PRO A 124 -8.06 -1.65 -0.21
CA PRO A 124 -7.09 -2.32 -1.09
C PRO A 124 -5.79 -2.67 -0.36
N ARG A 125 -5.37 -1.80 0.57
CA ARG A 125 -4.21 -1.99 1.43
C ARG A 125 -4.32 -3.21 2.36
N SER A 126 -5.45 -3.38 3.04
CA SER A 126 -5.69 -4.56 3.91
C SER A 126 -5.72 -5.86 3.11
N LEU A 127 -6.31 -5.82 1.91
CA LEU A 127 -6.42 -6.98 1.04
C LEU A 127 -5.05 -7.47 0.60
N ALA A 128 -4.24 -6.54 0.12
CA ALA A 128 -2.92 -6.90 -0.35
C ALA A 128 -2.00 -7.35 0.79
N ALA A 129 -2.09 -6.74 1.98
CA ALA A 129 -1.35 -7.21 3.14
C ALA A 129 -1.76 -8.63 3.55
N LEU A 130 -3.06 -8.93 3.59
CA LEU A 130 -3.53 -10.29 3.86
C LEU A 130 -3.08 -11.26 2.76
N HIS A 131 -3.12 -10.85 1.49
CA HIS A 131 -2.61 -11.69 0.40
C HIS A 131 -1.11 -11.97 0.55
N ARG A 132 -0.28 -10.95 0.81
CA ARG A 132 1.15 -11.14 1.12
C ARG A 132 1.36 -12.03 2.35
N GLY A 133 0.55 -11.83 3.39
CA GLY A 133 0.58 -12.64 4.60
C GLY A 133 0.28 -14.12 4.35
N MET A 134 -0.36 -14.48 3.23
CA MET A 134 -0.50 -15.88 2.81
C MET A 134 0.79 -16.46 2.22
N LEU A 135 1.71 -15.62 1.75
CA LEU A 135 3.04 -16.02 1.28
C LEU A 135 4.09 -16.02 2.40
N ASP A 136 3.67 -15.69 3.64
CA ASP A 136 4.56 -15.57 4.78
C ASP A 136 5.31 -16.88 5.09
N PRO A 137 6.59 -16.86 5.51
CA PRO A 137 7.31 -18.06 5.92
C PRO A 137 6.67 -18.76 7.14
N GLU A 138 6.01 -18.03 8.03
CA GLU A 138 5.38 -18.58 9.23
C GLU A 138 3.98 -19.17 8.93
N PRO A 139 3.74 -20.47 9.17
CA PRO A 139 2.44 -21.11 8.91
C PRO A 139 1.26 -20.43 9.61
N LEU A 140 1.43 -19.96 10.84
CA LEU A 140 0.35 -19.30 11.57
C LEU A 140 -0.01 -17.94 10.96
N VAL A 141 0.96 -17.19 10.43
CA VAL A 141 0.67 -15.92 9.72
C VAL A 141 -0.11 -16.21 8.44
N ARG A 142 0.28 -17.24 7.68
CA ARG A 142 -0.47 -17.68 6.49
C ARG A 142 -1.90 -18.05 6.81
N HIS A 143 -2.08 -18.85 7.86
CA HIS A 143 -3.40 -19.29 8.33
C HIS A 143 -4.33 -18.12 8.67
N HIS A 144 -3.86 -17.18 9.49
CA HIS A 144 -4.66 -16.04 9.90
C HIS A 144 -4.93 -15.07 8.75
N SER A 145 -3.96 -14.88 7.85
CA SER A 145 -4.10 -14.08 6.64
C SER A 145 -5.16 -14.65 5.68
N GLY A 146 -5.10 -15.97 5.44
CA GLY A 146 -6.11 -16.68 4.65
C GLY A 146 -7.50 -16.62 5.27
N LYS A 147 -7.61 -16.80 6.60
CA LYS A 147 -8.87 -16.61 7.34
C LYS A 147 -9.42 -15.19 7.19
N GLY A 148 -8.54 -14.18 7.20
CA GLY A 148 -8.91 -12.80 6.92
C GLY A 148 -9.57 -12.69 5.55
N LEU A 149 -8.87 -13.10 4.48
CA LEU A 149 -9.37 -13.01 3.11
C LEU A 149 -10.68 -13.77 2.88
N LEU A 150 -10.84 -14.97 3.43
CA LEU A 150 -12.08 -15.74 3.36
C LEU A 150 -13.24 -15.01 4.06
N GLY A 151 -12.96 -14.44 5.24
CA GLY A 151 -13.91 -13.60 5.95
C GLY A 151 -14.36 -12.39 5.12
N LEU A 152 -13.44 -11.77 4.37
CA LEU A 152 -13.73 -10.62 3.51
C LEU A 152 -14.62 -10.97 2.31
N ALA A 153 -14.56 -12.20 1.78
CA ALA A 153 -15.45 -12.65 0.71
C ALA A 153 -16.80 -13.20 1.19
N GLY A 154 -17.14 -13.01 2.47
CA GLY A 154 -18.40 -13.48 3.04
C GLY A 154 -18.51 -15.01 3.17
N ARG A 155 -17.42 -15.75 2.95
CA ARG A 155 -17.36 -17.19 3.22
C ARG A 155 -17.04 -17.39 4.71
N GLN A 156 -18.10 -17.51 5.52
CA GLN A 156 -17.97 -17.76 6.96
C GLN A 156 -17.58 -19.22 7.30
N SER A 157 -17.68 -20.14 6.34
CA SER A 157 -17.31 -21.54 6.54
C SER A 157 -15.80 -21.60 6.76
N GLU A 158 -15.37 -22.01 7.96
CA GLU A 158 -13.96 -22.31 8.21
C GLU A 158 -13.56 -23.44 7.26
N PRO A 159 -12.67 -23.21 6.27
CA PRO A 159 -12.01 -24.36 5.70
C PRO A 159 -11.12 -24.91 6.82
N THR A 160 -11.31 -26.19 7.13
CA THR A 160 -10.34 -26.98 7.90
C THR A 160 -9.08 -27.06 7.07
N VAL A 161 -8.31 -25.98 7.08
CA VAL A 161 -6.96 -25.92 6.52
C VAL A 161 -6.06 -26.06 7.72
N ASP A 162 -5.57 -27.27 7.95
CA ASP A 162 -4.38 -27.43 8.78
C ASP A 162 -3.27 -26.66 8.06
N GLY A 163 -2.65 -25.69 8.75
CA GLY A 163 -1.79 -24.62 8.18
C GLY A 163 -0.53 -25.07 7.42
N GLU A 164 -0.38 -26.36 7.16
CA GLU A 164 0.74 -26.95 6.43
C GLU A 164 0.44 -27.24 4.95
N ASP A 165 -0.83 -27.44 4.54
CA ASP A 165 -1.12 -27.79 3.15
C ASP A 165 -1.28 -26.55 2.25
N GLN A 166 -0.14 -26.08 1.74
CA GLN A 166 -0.07 -24.97 0.76
C GLN A 166 -0.91 -25.23 -0.50
N ALA A 167 -1.11 -26.50 -0.89
CA ALA A 167 -1.90 -26.85 -2.06
C ALA A 167 -3.41 -26.66 -1.81
N ALA A 168 -3.86 -26.67 -0.56
CA ALA A 168 -5.27 -26.53 -0.21
C ALA A 168 -5.77 -25.08 -0.20
N TRP A 169 -4.96 -24.12 0.26
CA TRP A 169 -5.42 -22.73 0.39
C TRP A 169 -5.12 -21.86 -0.83
N ARG A 170 -4.10 -22.18 -1.63
CA ARG A 170 -3.68 -21.37 -2.78
C ARG A 170 -4.80 -21.16 -3.80
N PRO A 171 -5.58 -22.19 -4.20
CA PRO A 171 -6.71 -21.99 -5.10
C PRO A 171 -7.80 -21.08 -4.54
N ALA A 172 -8.03 -21.10 -3.22
CA ALA A 172 -8.99 -20.20 -2.58
C ALA A 172 -8.47 -18.76 -2.55
N ALA A 173 -7.16 -18.56 -2.34
CA ALA A 173 -6.52 -17.24 -2.47
C ALA A 173 -6.64 -16.69 -3.89
N ASP A 174 -6.36 -17.53 -4.88
CA ASP A 174 -6.44 -17.18 -6.30
C ASP A 174 -7.89 -16.90 -6.71
N GLU A 175 -8.86 -17.67 -6.21
CA GLU A 175 -10.31 -17.40 -6.39
C GLU A 175 -10.69 -16.05 -5.79
N LEU A 176 -10.18 -15.72 -4.59
CA LEU A 176 -10.44 -14.45 -3.93
C LEU A 176 -9.80 -13.28 -4.68
N LEU A 177 -8.54 -13.42 -5.10
CA LEU A 177 -7.88 -12.47 -5.99
C LEU A 177 -8.68 -12.27 -7.29
N GLY A 178 -9.19 -13.35 -7.89
CA GLY A 178 -10.07 -13.28 -9.05
C GLY A 178 -11.35 -12.49 -8.77
N ALA A 179 -12.02 -12.76 -7.66
CA ALA A 179 -13.20 -12.00 -7.23
C ALA A 179 -12.88 -10.52 -6.97
N PHE A 180 -11.67 -10.21 -6.47
CA PHE A 180 -11.20 -8.83 -6.33
C PHE A 180 -10.88 -8.17 -7.68
N ALA A 181 -10.28 -8.91 -8.61
CA ALA A 181 -10.02 -8.44 -9.98
C ALA A 181 -11.31 -8.06 -10.69
N GLU A 182 -12.41 -8.76 -10.40
CA GLU A 182 -13.73 -8.49 -10.94
C GLU A 182 -14.45 -7.30 -10.27
N ARG A 183 -14.09 -6.93 -9.04
CA ARG A 183 -14.81 -5.89 -8.26
C ARG A 183 -14.70 -4.50 -8.86
N THR A 184 -13.56 -4.18 -9.46
CA THR A 184 -13.34 -2.91 -10.17
C THR A 184 -13.64 -3.03 -11.65
N ALA A 185 -13.98 -4.23 -12.14
CA ALA A 185 -14.39 -4.46 -13.53
C ALA A 185 -15.82 -3.99 -13.76
N GLY A 186 -16.07 -3.45 -14.95
CA GLY A 186 -17.37 -2.92 -15.30
C GLY A 186 -17.29 -1.70 -16.19
N ILE A 187 -18.47 -1.13 -16.45
CA ILE A 187 -18.64 0.05 -17.29
C ILE A 187 -18.77 1.26 -16.37
N HIS A 188 -17.86 2.20 -16.52
CA HIS A 188 -17.87 3.50 -15.83
C HIS A 188 -18.38 4.56 -16.80
N GLY A 189 -19.42 5.30 -16.41
CA GLY A 189 -20.08 6.28 -17.27
C GLY A 189 -21.27 5.71 -18.05
N ASP A 190 -21.72 6.45 -19.06
CA ASP A 190 -22.88 6.10 -19.89
C ASP A 190 -22.43 5.89 -21.34
N GLN A 191 -22.69 4.71 -21.89
CA GLN A 191 -22.28 4.36 -23.24
C GLN A 191 -22.88 5.30 -24.30
N ALA A 192 -24.07 5.87 -24.06
CA ALA A 192 -24.70 6.82 -24.99
C ALA A 192 -23.98 8.17 -25.04
N SER A 193 -23.13 8.48 -24.07
CA SER A 193 -22.30 9.68 -23.98
C SER A 193 -20.82 9.31 -23.97
N LEU A 194 -20.21 9.13 -22.80
CA LEU A 194 -18.86 8.60 -22.62
C LEU A 194 -18.89 7.50 -21.56
N ALA A 195 -18.34 6.34 -21.92
CA ALA A 195 -18.06 5.29 -20.95
C ALA A 195 -16.70 4.62 -21.17
N VAL A 196 -16.14 4.10 -20.09
CA VAL A 196 -14.94 3.26 -20.12
C VAL A 196 -15.31 1.92 -19.48
N GLU A 197 -15.21 0.86 -20.25
CA GLU A 197 -15.32 -0.51 -19.75
C GLU A 197 -13.92 -1.00 -19.36
N LEU A 198 -13.76 -1.37 -18.10
CA LEU A 198 -12.55 -1.97 -17.60
C LEU A 198 -12.78 -3.48 -17.42
N GLY A 199 -11.91 -4.30 -18.00
CA GLY A 199 -11.87 -5.75 -17.78
C GLY A 199 -11.38 -6.09 -16.35
N PRO A 200 -11.32 -7.37 -15.96
CA PRO A 200 -10.75 -7.74 -14.67
C PRO A 200 -9.28 -7.29 -14.55
N ALA A 201 -8.86 -6.89 -13.35
CA ALA A 201 -7.48 -6.55 -13.07
C ALA A 201 -6.56 -7.77 -13.21
N ASP A 202 -5.41 -7.61 -13.88
CA ASP A 202 -4.36 -8.64 -13.90
C ASP A 202 -3.33 -8.30 -12.83
N TYR A 203 -3.44 -8.92 -11.65
CA TYR A 203 -2.50 -8.68 -10.55
C TYR A 203 -1.11 -9.27 -10.79
N ALA A 204 -0.94 -10.18 -11.75
CA ALA A 204 0.37 -10.67 -12.17
C ALA A 204 1.07 -9.67 -13.11
N ALA A 205 0.29 -8.80 -13.77
CA ALA A 205 0.77 -7.76 -14.66
C ALA A 205 0.03 -6.44 -14.36
N PRO A 206 0.43 -5.69 -13.30
CA PRO A 206 -0.26 -4.50 -12.77
C PRO A 206 -0.70 -3.45 -13.80
N TYR A 207 0.04 -3.39 -14.90
CA TYR A 207 -0.11 -2.40 -15.98
C TYR A 207 -0.97 -2.91 -17.14
N HIS A 208 -1.38 -4.18 -17.10
CA HIS A 208 -2.11 -4.87 -18.15
C HIS A 208 -3.57 -5.05 -17.75
N ARG A 209 -4.37 -4.01 -17.99
CA ARG A 209 -5.82 -4.12 -17.95
C ARG A 209 -6.40 -3.85 -19.33
N VAL A 210 -7.39 -4.65 -19.70
CA VAL A 210 -8.21 -4.37 -20.87
C VAL A 210 -9.10 -3.17 -20.56
N ALA A 211 -8.93 -2.09 -21.31
CA ALA A 211 -9.80 -0.92 -21.23
C ALA A 211 -10.42 -0.67 -22.60
N ARG A 212 -11.74 -0.50 -22.65
CA ARG A 212 -12.50 -0.19 -23.87
C ARG A 212 -13.21 1.13 -23.66
N VAL A 213 -13.05 2.06 -24.60
CA VAL A 213 -13.71 3.36 -24.53
C VAL A 213 -14.90 3.39 -25.49
N TYR A 214 -16.02 3.90 -24.99
CA TYR A 214 -17.26 4.10 -25.71
C TYR A 214 -17.55 5.59 -25.78
N LEU A 215 -17.85 6.07 -26.98
CA LEU A 215 -18.23 7.45 -27.23
C LEU A 215 -19.48 7.49 -28.12
N ALA A 216 -20.54 8.14 -27.65
CA ALA A 216 -21.81 8.27 -28.35
C ALA A 216 -22.37 6.91 -28.85
N GLY A 217 -22.33 5.89 -28.00
CA GLY A 217 -22.77 4.52 -28.28
C GLY A 217 -21.80 3.70 -29.12
N THR A 218 -20.68 4.28 -29.55
CA THR A 218 -19.71 3.62 -30.43
C THR A 218 -18.47 3.23 -29.65
N ARG A 219 -18.08 1.95 -29.71
CA ARG A 219 -16.79 1.49 -29.19
C ARG A 219 -15.68 2.04 -30.08
N LEU A 220 -14.73 2.76 -29.48
CA LEU A 220 -13.55 3.27 -30.18
C LEU A 220 -12.60 2.11 -30.52
N SER A 221 -12.00 2.16 -31.71
CA SER A 221 -10.98 1.20 -32.13
C SER A 221 -9.64 1.52 -31.46
N GLY A 222 -9.04 0.53 -30.82
CA GLY A 222 -7.74 0.62 -30.15
C GLY A 222 -7.32 -0.76 -29.64
N VAL A 223 -6.03 -0.99 -29.42
CA VAL A 223 -5.55 -2.28 -28.88
C VAL A 223 -5.95 -2.35 -27.41
N ASP A 224 -6.51 -3.47 -26.97
CA ASP A 224 -6.98 -3.70 -25.60
C ASP A 224 -5.84 -3.60 -24.52
N ARG A 225 -4.61 -3.18 -24.85
CA ARG A 225 -3.42 -3.30 -23.98
C ARG A 225 -2.60 -2.00 -23.96
N GLN A 226 -2.26 -1.53 -22.75
CA GLN A 226 -1.29 -0.46 -22.37
C GLN A 226 -1.84 0.92 -21.95
N HIS A 227 -3.14 1.16 -21.90
CA HIS A 227 -3.66 2.51 -21.67
C HIS A 227 -3.92 2.90 -20.20
N VAL A 228 -3.77 2.00 -19.23
CA VAL A 228 -4.10 2.28 -17.81
C VAL A 228 -3.30 3.46 -17.22
N PRO A 229 -1.96 3.53 -17.35
CA PRO A 229 -1.21 4.70 -16.87
C PRO A 229 -1.63 5.99 -17.57
N THR A 230 -2.02 5.91 -18.84
CA THR A 230 -2.35 7.08 -19.65
C THR A 230 -3.81 7.55 -19.45
N LEU A 231 -4.74 6.64 -19.17
CA LEU A 231 -6.12 6.94 -18.73
C LEU A 231 -6.13 7.65 -17.38
N ARG A 232 -5.21 7.28 -16.48
CA ARG A 232 -4.99 7.99 -15.21
C ARG A 232 -4.56 9.44 -15.46
N ASN A 233 -3.65 9.68 -16.39
CA ASN A 233 -3.14 11.02 -16.70
C ASN A 233 -4.21 11.95 -17.30
N ILE A 234 -5.33 11.43 -17.83
CA ILE A 234 -6.47 12.25 -18.26
C ILE A 234 -7.13 12.94 -17.05
N GLY A 235 -7.22 12.26 -15.90
CA GLY A 235 -7.81 12.81 -14.67
C GLY A 235 -6.88 13.81 -13.94
N VAL A 236 -5.56 13.68 -14.15
CA VAL A 236 -4.52 14.45 -13.43
C VAL A 236 -4.35 15.89 -13.94
N TYR A 237 -4.92 16.27 -15.10
CA TYR A 237 -4.93 17.66 -15.58
C TYR A 237 -5.83 18.62 -14.77
N THR A 238 -6.35 18.19 -13.63
CA THR A 238 -7.13 19.01 -12.68
C THR A 238 -6.21 19.65 -11.64
N THR A 239 -5.30 20.51 -12.07
CA THR A 239 -4.35 21.25 -11.19
C THR A 239 -4.99 22.18 -10.12
N TYR A 240 -6.32 22.20 -9.96
CA TYR A 240 -7.01 23.04 -8.99
C TYR A 240 -8.22 22.31 -8.37
N PRO A 241 -8.18 21.90 -7.09
CA PRO A 241 -9.29 21.24 -6.41
C PRO A 241 -10.55 22.12 -6.30
N ASP A 242 -10.40 23.43 -6.50
CA ASP A 242 -11.46 24.43 -6.32
C ASP A 242 -12.17 24.80 -7.63
N ARG A 243 -11.84 24.13 -8.76
CA ARG A 243 -12.41 24.41 -10.08
C ARG A 243 -13.00 23.15 -10.67
N ALA A 244 -14.12 23.30 -11.38
CA ALA A 244 -14.63 22.22 -12.22
C ALA A 244 -13.53 21.80 -13.22
N PRO A 245 -13.28 20.50 -13.40
CA PRO A 245 -12.33 19.99 -14.39
C PRO A 245 -12.63 20.57 -15.76
N GLY A 246 -11.68 21.32 -16.33
CA GLY A 246 -11.73 21.67 -17.74
C GLY A 246 -10.98 20.59 -18.52
N TYR A 247 -11.63 19.93 -19.48
CA TYR A 247 -10.97 18.97 -20.38
C TYR A 247 -10.82 19.56 -21.80
N PRO A 248 -10.09 20.67 -21.99
CA PRO A 248 -10.01 21.34 -23.30
C PRO A 248 -9.38 20.49 -24.41
N ASN A 249 -8.87 19.28 -24.10
CA ASN A 249 -8.17 18.42 -25.04
C ASN A 249 -8.53 16.93 -24.91
N LEU A 250 -9.72 16.55 -24.39
CA LEU A 250 -10.06 15.13 -24.26
C LEU A 250 -10.00 14.38 -25.61
N ARG A 251 -10.45 15.02 -26.70
CA ARG A 251 -10.29 14.49 -28.07
C ARG A 251 -8.82 14.19 -28.39
N VAL A 252 -7.94 15.18 -28.23
CA VAL A 252 -6.49 15.04 -28.48
C VAL A 252 -5.89 13.96 -27.59
N THR A 253 -6.35 13.86 -26.34
CA THR A 253 -5.86 12.88 -25.37
C THR A 253 -6.27 11.46 -25.76
N LEU A 254 -7.53 11.26 -26.21
CA LEU A 254 -8.02 9.99 -26.73
C LEU A 254 -7.30 9.61 -28.04
N GLU A 255 -7.02 10.57 -28.92
CA GLU A 255 -6.23 10.35 -30.14
C GLU A 255 -4.78 9.96 -29.82
N GLN A 256 -4.12 10.64 -28.88
CA GLN A 256 -2.77 10.28 -28.40
C GLN A 256 -2.70 8.90 -27.74
N LEU A 257 -3.83 8.46 -27.18
CA LEU A 257 -4.04 7.13 -26.64
C LEU A 257 -4.28 6.06 -27.73
N GLY A 258 -4.27 6.42 -29.01
CA GLY A 258 -4.51 5.48 -30.10
C GLY A 258 -5.99 5.12 -30.30
N PHE A 259 -6.92 5.90 -29.72
CA PHE A 259 -8.33 5.82 -30.07
C PHE A 259 -8.59 6.67 -31.32
N ASP A 260 -8.46 6.05 -32.49
CA ASP A 260 -8.71 6.69 -33.78
C ASP A 260 -10.23 6.78 -34.10
N GLY A 261 -10.61 7.72 -34.96
CA GLY A 261 -11.96 7.77 -35.54
C GLY A 261 -13.04 8.46 -34.68
N LEU A 262 -12.66 9.40 -33.82
CA LEU A 262 -13.59 10.17 -32.98
C LEU A 262 -14.58 10.98 -33.84
N PRO A 263 -15.91 10.79 -33.70
CA PRO A 263 -16.87 11.50 -34.55
C PRO A 263 -16.76 13.01 -34.33
N GLU A 264 -16.61 13.79 -35.41
CA GLU A 264 -16.39 15.26 -35.35
C GLU A 264 -17.48 16.04 -34.60
N SER A 265 -18.67 15.45 -34.44
CA SER A 265 -19.88 16.13 -33.93
C SER A 265 -20.32 15.76 -32.51
N VAL A 266 -19.52 15.01 -31.73
CA VAL A 266 -19.92 14.65 -30.37
C VAL A 266 -19.63 15.80 -29.41
N ALA A 267 -20.68 16.47 -28.94
CA ALA A 267 -20.60 17.36 -27.79
C ALA A 267 -20.50 16.50 -26.53
N LEU A 268 -19.39 16.60 -25.82
CA LEU A 268 -19.20 15.97 -24.52
C LEU A 268 -19.77 16.87 -23.43
N ASP A 269 -20.52 16.28 -22.51
CA ASP A 269 -20.85 16.95 -21.25
C ASP A 269 -19.60 16.89 -20.36
N ASP A 270 -18.96 18.05 -20.15
CA ASP A 270 -17.72 18.15 -19.38
C ASP A 270 -17.86 17.59 -17.97
N LYS A 271 -19.04 17.76 -17.33
CA LYS A 271 -19.28 17.30 -15.96
C LYS A 271 -19.49 15.79 -15.91
N ALA A 272 -20.27 15.24 -16.83
CA ALA A 272 -20.47 13.79 -16.92
C ALA A 272 -19.15 13.08 -17.29
N THR A 273 -18.39 13.68 -18.21
CA THR A 273 -17.06 13.24 -18.59
C THR A 273 -16.10 13.22 -17.41
N ALA A 274 -16.07 14.30 -16.62
CA ALA A 274 -15.28 14.39 -15.39
C ALA A 274 -15.58 13.23 -14.44
N ALA A 275 -16.87 13.03 -14.13
CA ALA A 275 -17.30 12.00 -13.21
C ALA A 275 -16.95 10.59 -13.69
N THR A 276 -17.06 10.32 -15.00
CA THR A 276 -16.61 9.06 -15.60
C THR A 276 -15.11 8.87 -15.42
N MET A 277 -14.30 9.89 -15.70
CA MET A 277 -12.84 9.80 -15.56
C MET A 277 -12.40 9.66 -14.11
N ASP A 278 -13.06 10.33 -13.16
CA ASP A 278 -12.81 10.17 -11.72
C ASP A 278 -13.14 8.75 -11.25
N ALA A 279 -14.26 8.18 -11.72
CA ALA A 279 -14.63 6.81 -11.39
C ALA A 279 -13.64 5.78 -11.96
N VAL A 280 -13.15 6.01 -13.18
CA VAL A 280 -12.09 5.20 -13.80
C VAL A 280 -10.79 5.33 -13.03
N ALA A 281 -10.37 6.55 -12.69
CA ALA A 281 -9.16 6.79 -11.93
C ALA A 281 -9.22 6.11 -10.56
N ALA A 282 -10.34 6.21 -9.83
CA ALA A 282 -10.54 5.52 -8.56
C ALA A 282 -10.48 3.99 -8.69
N ALA A 283 -11.07 3.42 -9.75
CA ALA A 283 -11.00 1.99 -10.02
C ALA A 283 -9.58 1.53 -10.35
N LEU A 284 -8.85 2.31 -11.16
CA LEU A 284 -7.47 2.03 -11.52
C LEU A 284 -6.50 2.25 -10.35
N ASP A 285 -6.74 3.24 -9.49
CA ASP A 285 -5.93 3.48 -8.28
C ASP A 285 -6.08 2.32 -7.29
N PHE A 286 -7.30 1.80 -7.09
CA PHE A 286 -7.53 0.58 -6.30
C PHE A 286 -6.73 -0.61 -6.85
N ASP A 287 -6.82 -0.86 -8.16
CA ASP A 287 -6.11 -1.99 -8.79
C ASP A 287 -4.61 -1.81 -8.76
N PHE A 288 -4.12 -0.59 -8.99
CA PHE A 288 -2.72 -0.29 -9.04
C PHE A 288 -2.08 -0.36 -7.67
N ASP A 289 -2.78 0.10 -6.64
CA ASP A 289 -2.39 -0.15 -5.27
C ASP A 289 -2.34 -1.67 -5.06
N VAL A 290 -3.43 -2.41 -5.23
CA VAL A 290 -3.43 -3.87 -4.99
C VAL A 290 -2.34 -4.59 -5.79
N SER A 291 -2.11 -4.24 -7.05
CA SER A 291 -1.09 -4.84 -7.91
C SER A 291 0.33 -4.47 -7.50
N ARG A 292 0.60 -3.21 -7.11
CA ARG A 292 1.89 -2.82 -6.50
C ARG A 292 2.12 -3.58 -5.20
N TRP A 293 1.07 -3.80 -4.43
CA TRP A 293 1.16 -4.50 -3.17
C TRP A 293 1.29 -6.02 -3.35
N CYS A 294 0.69 -6.62 -4.39
CA CYS A 294 0.83 -8.04 -4.71
C CYS A 294 2.14 -8.37 -5.45
N ALA A 295 2.70 -7.41 -6.19
CA ALA A 295 3.91 -7.57 -7.00
C ALA A 295 5.21 -7.18 -6.30
N ALA A 296 5.19 -6.87 -5.00
CA ALA A 296 6.42 -6.67 -4.24
C ALA A 296 6.63 -7.85 -3.31
N GLU A 297 7.64 -8.65 -3.62
CA GLU A 297 8.00 -9.79 -2.78
C GLU A 297 8.71 -9.28 -1.52
N ILE A 298 9.52 -8.22 -1.65
CA ILE A 298 10.46 -7.81 -0.61
C ILE A 298 10.60 -6.27 -0.56
N LEU A 299 10.28 -5.67 0.60
CA LEU A 299 10.59 -4.27 0.92
C LEU A 299 11.86 -4.20 1.78
N ILE A 300 12.78 -3.30 1.47
CA ILE A 300 14.06 -3.15 2.16
C ILE A 300 14.26 -1.68 2.52
N GLY A 301 14.25 -1.36 3.82
CA GLY A 301 14.39 0.01 4.32
C GLY A 301 13.08 0.61 4.82
N ASP A 302 13.00 1.94 4.82
CA ASP A 302 11.85 2.72 5.29
C ASP A 302 11.37 3.65 4.17
N ARG A 303 10.14 3.46 3.69
CA ARG A 303 9.57 4.26 2.59
C ARG A 303 9.57 5.75 2.90
N SER A 304 9.40 6.15 4.16
CA SER A 304 9.42 7.56 4.57
C SER A 304 10.81 8.20 4.48
N ARG A 305 11.86 7.39 4.32
CA ARG A 305 13.25 7.83 4.28
C ARG A 305 13.96 7.36 3.01
N PHE A 306 14.38 6.10 3.00
CA PHE A 306 14.97 5.41 1.85
C PHE A 306 14.59 3.93 1.91
N ALA A 307 14.01 3.43 0.82
CA ALA A 307 13.73 2.01 0.65
C ALA A 307 13.87 1.55 -0.80
N LEU A 308 14.13 0.26 -0.96
CA LEU A 308 14.00 -0.49 -2.21
C LEU A 308 12.85 -1.48 -2.08
N GLU A 309 11.99 -1.51 -3.08
CA GLU A 309 10.89 -2.47 -3.20
C GLU A 309 11.17 -3.36 -4.41
N ILE A 310 11.44 -4.64 -4.15
CA ILE A 310 11.84 -5.63 -5.13
C ILE A 310 10.66 -6.57 -5.40
N GLY A 311 10.24 -6.61 -6.66
CA GLY A 311 9.19 -7.48 -7.14
C GLY A 311 9.66 -8.88 -7.50
N PRO A 312 8.72 -9.76 -7.89
CA PRO A 312 9.06 -11.10 -8.34
C PRO A 312 9.91 -11.04 -9.61
N ALA A 313 10.54 -12.16 -9.91
CA ALA A 313 11.18 -12.35 -11.20
C ALA A 313 10.16 -12.18 -12.34
N ASP A 314 10.57 -11.49 -13.39
CA ASP A 314 9.77 -11.33 -14.60
C ASP A 314 9.52 -12.72 -15.24
N PRO A 315 8.28 -13.04 -15.64
CA PRO A 315 7.95 -14.35 -16.21
C PRO A 315 8.70 -14.61 -17.54
N ASP A 316 9.04 -13.57 -18.29
CA ASP A 316 9.77 -13.67 -19.56
C ASP A 316 11.28 -13.68 -19.36
N GLY A 317 11.77 -13.42 -18.14
CA GLY A 317 13.19 -13.48 -17.81
C GLY A 317 13.45 -13.50 -16.32
N ALA A 318 13.89 -14.65 -15.78
CA ALA A 318 14.19 -14.81 -14.36
C ALA A 318 15.27 -13.85 -13.81
N GLN A 319 16.03 -13.20 -14.69
CA GLN A 319 17.06 -12.22 -14.36
C GLN A 319 16.54 -10.77 -14.39
N LEU A 320 15.26 -10.55 -14.66
CA LEU A 320 14.61 -9.25 -14.62
C LEU A 320 13.71 -9.21 -13.38
N ARG A 321 13.73 -8.10 -12.64
CA ARG A 321 12.82 -7.86 -11.50
C ARG A 321 12.41 -6.40 -11.48
N ALA A 322 11.16 -6.13 -11.13
CA ALA A 322 10.77 -4.77 -10.77
C ALA A 322 11.53 -4.34 -9.51
N CYS A 323 12.16 -3.17 -9.53
CA CYS A 323 12.97 -2.59 -8.48
C CYS A 323 12.57 -1.11 -8.33
N THR A 324 11.71 -0.84 -7.35
CA THR A 324 11.19 0.51 -7.10
C THR A 324 11.98 1.18 -5.99
N VAL A 325 12.48 2.38 -6.26
CA VAL A 325 13.20 3.20 -5.27
C VAL A 325 12.21 4.17 -4.61
N TRP A 326 12.26 4.23 -3.28
CA TRP A 326 11.50 5.15 -2.45
C TRP A 326 12.43 6.14 -1.75
N LEU A 327 12.08 7.43 -1.80
CA LEU A 327 12.71 8.51 -1.04
C LEU A 327 11.64 9.47 -0.50
N ASP A 328 11.75 9.87 0.76
CA ASP A 328 10.85 10.84 1.40
C ASP A 328 9.34 10.48 1.25
N GLY A 329 9.01 9.20 1.43
CA GLY A 329 7.64 8.70 1.27
C GLY A 329 7.15 8.63 -0.18
N ARG A 330 8.02 8.88 -1.17
CA ARG A 330 7.67 8.99 -2.58
C ARG A 330 8.45 7.99 -3.42
N ILE A 331 7.80 7.47 -4.46
CA ILE A 331 8.48 6.68 -5.48
C ILE A 331 9.27 7.62 -6.39
N VAL A 332 10.55 7.34 -6.53
CA VAL A 332 11.49 8.10 -7.38
C VAL A 332 11.94 7.33 -8.62
N THR A 333 11.42 6.12 -8.84
CA THR A 333 11.51 5.35 -10.10
C THR A 333 10.13 4.82 -10.50
N PRO A 334 9.15 5.67 -10.86
CA PRO A 334 7.77 5.24 -11.07
C PRO A 334 7.53 4.57 -12.43
N PHE A 335 8.51 4.65 -13.33
CA PHE A 335 8.55 4.05 -14.66
C PHE A 335 9.96 3.50 -14.91
N ASP A 336 10.07 2.64 -15.91
CA ASP A 336 11.28 1.86 -16.24
C ASP A 336 11.95 1.20 -15.02
N ASN A 337 11.13 0.76 -14.06
CA ASN A 337 11.63 0.23 -12.80
C ASN A 337 12.07 -1.24 -12.92
N VAL A 338 12.21 -1.80 -14.12
CA VAL A 338 12.63 -3.21 -14.30
C VAL A 338 14.15 -3.25 -14.42
N ALA A 339 14.78 -3.98 -13.50
CA ALA A 339 16.21 -4.09 -13.42
C ALA A 339 16.69 -5.47 -13.91
N TYR A 340 17.75 -5.47 -14.71
CA TYR A 340 18.54 -6.68 -14.94
C TYR A 340 19.35 -6.99 -13.68
N VAL A 341 18.87 -7.96 -12.90
CA VAL A 341 19.32 -8.28 -11.54
C VAL A 341 20.84 -8.40 -11.43
N PRO A 342 21.57 -9.12 -12.31
CA PRO A 342 23.02 -9.22 -12.19
C PRO A 342 23.76 -7.87 -12.29
N GLN A 343 23.35 -7.00 -13.21
CA GLN A 343 23.98 -5.68 -13.39
C GLN A 343 23.55 -4.72 -12.28
N PHE A 344 22.28 -4.76 -11.88
CA PHE A 344 21.77 -3.89 -10.84
C PHE A 344 22.43 -4.21 -9.50
N ALA A 345 22.46 -5.49 -9.09
CA ALA A 345 23.15 -5.94 -7.89
C ALA A 345 24.66 -5.62 -7.91
N HIS A 346 25.31 -5.72 -9.08
CA HIS A 346 26.70 -5.27 -9.21
C HIS A 346 26.86 -3.77 -8.92
N SER A 347 25.96 -2.94 -9.43
CA SER A 347 25.98 -1.49 -9.21
C SER A 347 25.75 -1.13 -7.75
N LEU A 348 24.82 -1.81 -7.07
CA LEU A 348 24.59 -1.61 -5.63
C LEU A 348 25.84 -1.96 -4.80
N ARG A 349 26.52 -3.07 -5.13
CA ARG A 349 27.79 -3.45 -4.47
C ARG A 349 28.89 -2.40 -4.64
N LEU A 350 29.05 -1.87 -5.86
CA LEU A 350 30.04 -0.83 -6.13
C LEU A 350 29.78 0.42 -5.29
N ASP A 351 28.53 0.83 -5.16
CA ASP A 351 28.18 1.98 -4.32
C ASP A 351 28.37 1.71 -2.84
N VAL A 352 28.03 0.52 -2.35
CA VAL A 352 28.35 0.07 -0.97
C VAL A 352 29.85 0.20 -0.70
N ASP A 353 30.70 -0.29 -1.61
CA ASP A 353 32.15 -0.24 -1.46
C ASP A 353 32.67 1.21 -1.44
N ARG A 354 32.12 2.08 -2.30
CA ARG A 354 32.45 3.51 -2.35
C ARG A 354 32.06 4.22 -1.06
N TYR A 355 30.84 4.01 -0.57
CA TYR A 355 30.37 4.58 0.69
C TYR A 355 31.24 4.15 1.87
N ARG A 356 31.65 2.89 1.92
CA ARG A 356 32.60 2.37 2.93
C ARG A 356 33.98 3.00 2.83
N ALA A 357 34.43 3.32 1.63
CA ALA A 357 35.68 4.04 1.39
C ALA A 357 35.59 5.54 1.72
N GLY A 358 34.45 6.04 2.21
CA GLY A 358 34.22 7.47 2.47
C GLY A 358 34.07 8.30 1.21
N GLN A 359 33.80 7.67 0.07
CA GLN A 359 33.46 8.34 -1.17
C GLN A 359 31.95 8.60 -1.20
N LEU A 360 31.55 9.74 -1.74
CA LEU A 360 30.15 10.11 -1.95
C LEU A 360 29.89 10.01 -3.46
N PRO A 361 29.56 8.83 -4.00
CA PRO A 361 29.17 8.71 -5.41
C PRO A 361 27.87 9.46 -5.69
N ASP A 362 27.60 9.74 -6.96
CA ASP A 362 26.28 10.18 -7.40
C ASP A 362 25.25 9.11 -7.00
N PHE A 363 24.27 9.51 -6.19
CA PHE A 363 23.33 8.56 -5.60
C PHE A 363 22.41 8.00 -6.68
N ALA A 364 22.12 6.69 -6.59
CA ALA A 364 21.25 5.99 -7.51
C ALA A 364 21.71 5.99 -8.97
N HIS A 365 23.01 6.08 -9.26
CA HIS A 365 23.51 5.85 -10.62
C HIS A 365 23.67 4.34 -10.92
N TRP A 366 22.58 3.58 -10.81
CA TRP A 366 22.60 2.12 -10.85
C TRP A 366 22.25 1.50 -12.21
N GLY A 367 22.04 2.35 -13.23
CA GLY A 367 21.73 1.93 -14.60
C GLY A 367 20.38 2.47 -15.07
N PRO A 368 19.80 1.85 -16.13
CA PRO A 368 18.57 2.31 -16.77
C PRO A 368 17.39 2.45 -15.81
N THR A 369 17.31 1.60 -14.79
CA THR A 369 16.24 1.64 -13.78
C THR A 369 16.17 2.96 -12.98
N THR A 370 17.24 3.74 -13.02
CA THR A 370 17.43 4.94 -12.19
C THR A 370 17.96 6.13 -12.98
N ASP A 371 18.07 6.05 -14.30
CA ASP A 371 18.71 7.09 -15.11
C ASP A 371 17.89 8.39 -15.19
N ASP A 372 16.57 8.29 -14.99
CA ASP A 372 15.67 9.43 -14.82
C ASP A 372 15.76 10.11 -13.44
N LEU A 373 16.47 9.51 -12.48
CA LEU A 373 16.70 10.05 -11.15
C LEU A 373 18.09 10.70 -11.05
N SER A 374 18.11 12.01 -10.82
CA SER A 374 19.33 12.73 -10.43
C SER A 374 19.34 12.93 -8.92
N ALA A 375 20.34 12.43 -8.20
CA ALA A 375 20.44 12.60 -6.75
C ALA A 375 21.87 12.85 -6.27
N GLU A 376 22.02 13.78 -5.33
CA GLU A 376 23.29 14.21 -4.74
C GLU A 376 23.23 14.07 -3.23
N LEU A 377 24.15 13.27 -2.67
CA LEU A 377 24.30 13.11 -1.21
C LEU A 377 25.34 14.11 -0.69
N LEU A 378 24.86 15.11 0.05
CA LEU A 378 25.72 16.13 0.65
C LEU A 378 26.51 15.58 1.85
N PRO A 379 27.67 16.16 2.20
CA PRO A 379 28.51 15.68 3.31
C PRO A 379 27.83 15.68 4.69
N ASP A 380 26.75 16.43 4.87
CA ASP A 380 25.97 16.47 6.11
C ASP A 380 24.89 15.37 6.19
N GLY A 381 24.82 14.50 5.17
CA GLY A 381 23.85 13.42 5.03
C GLY A 381 22.52 13.85 4.40
N MET A 382 22.39 15.08 3.89
CA MET A 382 21.22 15.50 3.14
C MET A 382 21.31 14.95 1.71
N LEU A 383 20.40 14.05 1.34
CA LEU A 383 20.21 13.61 -0.04
C LEU A 383 19.22 14.54 -0.72
N GLN A 384 19.66 15.26 -1.75
CA GLN A 384 18.78 16.03 -2.63
C GLN A 384 18.53 15.22 -3.88
N TYR A 385 17.28 15.15 -4.35
CA TYR A 385 16.95 14.38 -5.53
C TYR A 385 15.96 15.11 -6.44
N ARG A 386 16.06 14.80 -7.72
CA ARG A 386 15.17 15.26 -8.77
C ARG A 386 14.92 14.12 -9.74
N LEU A 387 13.66 13.70 -9.84
CA LEU A 387 13.15 12.86 -10.91
C LEU A 387 12.81 13.73 -12.11
N ARG A 388 13.41 13.43 -13.26
CA ARG A 388 13.05 14.04 -14.54
C ARG A 388 12.13 13.08 -15.27
N SER A 389 10.89 13.48 -15.51
CA SER A 389 10.00 12.61 -16.27
C SER A 389 9.95 13.04 -17.72
N GLN A 390 10.44 12.17 -18.61
CA GLN A 390 10.23 12.30 -20.06
C GLN A 390 8.83 11.83 -20.48
N ILE A 391 8.03 11.35 -19.53
CA ILE A 391 6.68 10.86 -19.77
C ILE A 391 5.71 12.02 -19.56
N ASP A 392 5.03 12.39 -20.64
CA ASP A 392 3.98 13.40 -20.63
C ASP A 392 2.93 13.10 -19.53
N GLY A 393 2.72 14.09 -18.65
CA GLY A 393 1.71 14.04 -17.59
C GLY A 393 2.18 13.55 -16.21
N VAL A 394 3.38 12.99 -16.07
CA VAL A 394 3.90 12.57 -14.74
C VAL A 394 4.54 13.72 -13.96
N GLY A 395 5.14 14.68 -14.70
CA GLY A 395 5.80 15.87 -14.17
C GLY A 395 7.14 15.59 -13.48
N ASP A 396 8.03 16.58 -13.48
CA ASP A 396 9.26 16.55 -12.69
C ASP A 396 8.92 16.53 -11.19
N ARG A 397 9.73 15.84 -10.39
CA ARG A 397 9.61 15.83 -8.93
C ARG A 397 10.95 16.11 -8.29
N GLU A 398 10.94 16.86 -7.20
CA GLU A 398 12.13 17.11 -6.39
C GLU A 398 11.82 16.94 -4.91
N GLY A 399 12.85 16.64 -4.13
CA GLY A 399 12.74 16.47 -2.69
C GLY A 399 14.11 16.40 -2.03
N ALA A 400 14.10 16.36 -0.70
CA ALA A 400 15.30 16.22 0.10
C ALA A 400 15.01 15.37 1.34
N VAL A 401 15.88 14.40 1.62
CA VAL A 401 15.76 13.50 2.77
C VAL A 401 17.10 13.33 3.47
N ARG A 402 17.09 13.31 4.80
CA ARG A 402 18.33 13.14 5.58
C ARG A 402 18.59 11.65 5.81
N LEU A 403 19.70 11.17 5.29
CA LEU A 403 20.13 9.78 5.34
C LEU A 403 21.54 9.69 5.91
N SER A 404 21.80 8.67 6.73
CA SER A 404 23.17 8.34 7.12
C SER A 404 23.79 7.42 6.07
N VAL A 405 25.11 7.48 5.89
CA VAL A 405 25.82 6.54 5.01
C VAL A 405 25.57 5.08 5.43
N GLY A 406 25.52 4.82 6.75
CA GLY A 406 25.22 3.49 7.27
C GLY A 406 23.82 2.98 6.90
N GLU A 407 22.83 3.88 6.88
CA GLU A 407 21.47 3.56 6.43
C GLU A 407 21.40 3.23 4.95
N ILE A 408 22.09 4.01 4.11
CA ILE A 408 22.18 3.73 2.67
C ILE A 408 22.83 2.37 2.45
N VAL A 409 24.00 2.15 3.04
CA VAL A 409 24.74 0.87 2.93
C VAL A 409 23.88 -0.30 3.39
N ALA A 410 23.17 -0.19 4.51
CA ALA A 410 22.32 -1.27 5.01
C ALA A 410 21.19 -1.65 4.05
N VAL A 411 20.55 -0.67 3.41
CA VAL A 411 19.49 -0.93 2.40
C VAL A 411 20.07 -1.57 1.15
N LEU A 412 21.20 -1.06 0.65
CA LEU A 412 21.84 -1.58 -0.56
C LEU A 412 22.37 -3.00 -0.37
N GLU A 413 23.04 -3.30 0.74
CA GLU A 413 23.55 -4.64 1.02
C GLU A 413 22.43 -5.67 1.13
N ARG A 414 21.37 -5.34 1.87
CA ARG A 414 20.22 -6.24 1.99
C ARG A 414 19.53 -6.46 0.65
N ALA A 415 19.51 -5.46 -0.23
CA ALA A 415 19.01 -5.63 -1.59
C ALA A 415 19.89 -6.57 -2.42
N VAL A 416 21.21 -6.47 -2.30
CA VAL A 416 22.15 -7.40 -2.93
C VAL A 416 21.95 -8.82 -2.42
N ASP A 417 21.82 -9.01 -1.11
CA ASP A 417 21.56 -10.34 -0.51
C ASP A 417 20.29 -10.98 -1.07
N VAL A 418 19.26 -10.17 -1.30
CA VAL A 418 17.98 -10.60 -1.90
C VAL A 418 18.14 -10.99 -3.37
N PHE A 419 19.01 -10.30 -4.12
CA PHE A 419 19.27 -10.63 -5.51
C PHE A 419 20.17 -11.86 -5.69
N ASP A 420 20.97 -12.20 -4.67
CA ASP A 420 21.86 -13.36 -4.69
C ASP A 420 21.22 -14.67 -4.16
N ALA A 421 20.06 -14.55 -3.48
CA ALA A 421 19.27 -15.67 -2.97
C ALA A 421 18.44 -16.33 -4.07
#